data_AF-A0A6B3HEN1-F1
#
_entry.id   AF-A0A6B3HEN1-F1
#
_cell.length_a   1.000
_cell.length_b   1.000
_cell.length_c   1.000
_cell.angle_alpha   90.00
_cell.angle_beta   90.00
_cell.angle_gamma   90.00
#
_symmetry.space_group_name_H-M   'P 1'
#
loop_
_entity.id
_entity.type
_entity.pdbx_description
1 polymer ?
#
loop_
_entity_poly.entity_id
_entity_poly.type
_entity_poly.pdbx_seq_one_letter_code
_entity_poly.pdbx_strand_id
1 'polypeptide(L)' 'IRTCGADDCRLLFVDTSRPGKRRWCSMERCGNRHKVRAHRARLTTD' A
#
# COMPACT_ATOMS: atom_id res chain seq x y z
N ILE A 1 -1.30 -11.85 -10.96
CA ILE A 1 -1.24 -10.38 -11.16
C ILE A 1 -2.29 -9.74 -10.27
N ARG A 2 -2.02 -8.58 -9.65
CA ARG A 2 -2.93 -7.84 -8.76
C ARG A 2 -2.88 -6.35 -9.04
N THR A 3 -3.97 -5.64 -8.76
CA THR A 3 -4.03 -4.17 -8.77
C THR A 3 -3.50 -3.61 -7.46
N CYS A 4 -2.77 -2.49 -7.51
CA CYS A 4 -2.37 -1.75 -6.32
C CYS A 4 -3.59 -1.34 -5.48
N GLY A 5 -3.53 -1.55 -4.16
CA GLY A 5 -4.63 -1.19 -3.26
C GLY A 5 -4.70 0.30 -2.89
N ALA A 6 -3.94 1.17 -3.57
CA ALA A 6 -4.00 2.61 -3.34
C ALA A 6 -4.99 3.24 -4.33
N ASP A 7 -5.85 4.11 -3.81
CA ASP A 7 -6.90 4.82 -4.55
C ASP A 7 -6.37 5.62 -5.75
N ASP A 8 -5.19 6.21 -5.59
CA ASP A 8 -4.52 7.03 -6.59
C ASP A 8 -3.50 6.27 -7.48
N CYS A 9 -3.47 4.93 -7.43
CA CYS A 9 -2.45 4.12 -8.12
C CYS A 9 -3.05 3.05 -9.03
N ARG A 10 -2.85 3.20 -10.34
CA ARG A 10 -3.35 2.27 -11.37
C ARG A 10 -2.35 1.17 -11.79
N LEU A 11 -1.28 0.97 -11.03
CA LEU A 11 -0.28 -0.05 -11.38
C LEU A 11 -0.76 -1.46 -11.06
N LEU A 12 -0.48 -2.38 -11.99
CA LEU A 12 -0.55 -3.81 -11.78
C LEU A 12 0.81 -4.32 -11.27
N PHE A 13 0.78 -5.43 -10.53
CA PHE A 13 2.01 -6.10 -10.09
C PHE A 13 1.86 -7.62 -10.00
N VAL A 14 2.99 -8.31 -10.08
CA VAL A 14 3.08 -9.75 -9.75
C VAL A 14 3.23 -9.89 -8.24
N ASP A 15 2.32 -10.64 -7.62
CA ASP A 15 2.44 -10.98 -6.20
C ASP A 15 3.29 -12.25 -6.08
N THR A 16 4.56 -12.07 -5.73
CA THR A 16 5.50 -13.17 -5.46
C THR A 16 5.59 -13.51 -3.96
N SER A 17 4.75 -12.90 -3.11
CA SER A 17 4.77 -13.18 -1.68
C SER A 17 4.26 -14.58 -1.39
N ARG A 18 4.89 -15.30 -0.45
CA ARG A 18 4.51 -16.67 -0.07
C ARG A 18 3.01 -16.82 0.28
N PRO A 19 2.36 -15.91 1.03
CA PRO A 19 0.93 -16.00 1.28
C PRO A 19 0.06 -15.42 0.16
N GLY A 20 0.62 -14.79 -0.88
CA GLY A 20 -0.15 -14.11 -1.93
C GLY A 20 -0.98 -12.93 -1.41
N LYS A 21 -0.48 -12.23 -0.37
CA LYS A 21 -1.22 -11.18 0.36
C LYS A 21 -0.64 -9.77 0.14
N ARG A 22 0.25 -9.58 -0.82
CA ARG A 22 0.83 -8.25 -1.08
C ARG A 22 -0.25 -7.32 -1.61
N ARG A 23 -0.48 -6.19 -0.92
CA ARG A 23 -1.49 -5.19 -1.29
C ARG A 23 -0.97 -4.07 -2.19
N TRP A 24 0.33 -3.82 -2.19
CA TRP A 24 0.94 -2.62 -2.79
C TRP A 24 1.84 -2.97 -3.97
N CYS A 25 1.86 -2.13 -5.01
CA CYS A 25 2.76 -2.31 -6.16
C CYS A 25 4.25 -2.19 -5.78
N SER A 26 4.57 -1.38 -4.77
CA SER A 26 5.88 -1.26 -4.14
C SER A 26 5.69 -0.88 -2.67
N MET A 27 6.51 -1.47 -1.79
CA MET A 27 6.53 -1.10 -0.37
C MET A 27 7.11 0.31 -0.14
N GLU A 28 8.10 0.71 -0.93
CA GLU A 28 8.73 2.03 -0.86
C GLU A 28 7.78 3.15 -1.31
N ARG A 29 6.94 2.89 -2.33
CA ARG A 29 5.98 3.87 -2.85
C ARG A 29 4.63 3.78 -2.14
N CYS A 30 3.77 2.84 -2.53
CA CYS A 30 2.39 2.79 -2.07
C CYS A 30 2.27 2.29 -0.62
N GLY A 31 3.11 1.34 -0.21
CA GLY A 31 3.13 0.87 1.17
C GLY A 31 3.53 1.96 2.17
N ASN A 32 4.59 2.72 1.87
CA ASN A 32 5.05 3.83 2.71
C ASN A 32 4.01 4.96 2.79
N ARG A 33 3.47 5.41 1.64
CA ARG A 33 2.40 6.43 1.62
C ARG A 33 1.22 6.04 2.51
N HIS A 34 0.78 4.79 2.47
CA HIS A 34 -0.30 4.31 3.32
C HIS A 34 0.09 4.34 4.81
N LYS A 35 1.31 3.90 5.18
CA LYS A 35 1.81 3.97 6.56
C LYS A 35 1.86 5.42 7.08
N VAL A 36 2.34 6.35 6.27
CA VAL A 36 2.41 7.78 6.61
C VAL A 36 1.01 8.37 6.79
N ARG A 37 0.08 8.12 5.86
CA ARG A 37 -1.34 8.54 6.00
C ARG A 37 -1.95 8.02 7.31
N ALA A 38 -1.78 6.73 7.58
CA ALA A 38 -2.30 6.11 8.81
C ALA A 38 -1.65 6.67 10.09
N HIS A 39 -0.35 6.98 10.06
CA HIS A 39 0.34 7.59 11.19
C HIS A 39 -0.17 9.01 11.45
N ARG A 40 -0.29 9.85 10.42
CA ARG A 40 -0.85 11.20 10.54
C ARG A 40 -2.28 11.19 11.08
N ALA A 41 -3.13 10.29 10.57
CA ALA A 41 -4.52 10.16 11.04
C ALA A 41 -4.61 9.82 12.55
N ARG A 42 -3.67 9.02 13.07
CA ARG A 42 -3.59 8.74 14.51
C ARG A 42 -3.20 9.99 15.31
N LEU A 43 -2.25 10.78 14.80
CA LEU A 43 -1.79 12.01 15.47
C LEU A 43 -2.82 13.15 15.45
N THR A 44 -3.74 13.16 14.50
CA THR A 44 -4.80 14.19 14.41
C THR A 44 -6.04 13.87 15.24
N THR A 45 -6.10 12.69 15.87
CA THR A 45 -7.25 12.24 16.67
C THR A 45 -7.04 12.46 18.17
N ASP A 46 -5.86 12.94 18.58
CA ASP A 46 -5.58 13.51 19.90
C ASP A 46 -5.76 15.03 19.88
#